data_AF-A0A493U2X5-F1
#
_entry.id   AF-A0A493U2X5-F1
#
_cell.length_a   1.000
_cell.length_b   1.000
_cell.length_c   1.000
_cell.angle_alpha   90.00
_cell.angle_beta   90.00
_cell.angle_gamma   90.00
#
_symmetry.space_group_name_H-M   'P 1'
#
loop_
_entity.id
_entity.type
_entity.pdbx_description
1 polymer ?
#
loop_
_entity_poly.entity_id
_entity_poly.type
_entity_poly.pdbx_seq_one_letter_code
_entity_poly.pdbx_strand_id
1 'polypeptide(L)'
;MMGLAAGPGGDITVTDMDMVADSNLHRQFLFRAADVSKPKAEVAAAAVRRMNPAVKVTAHQNHVGPGTEQLYGDDFFQQLDGVVSAVDTLEARAYLETRCIRSRTPLLDSGTEGARGDVLPMVPPLTKPLQTPTGSTDGTFPFCTLRYYPNAIEHTLQWARDEFEGLFQLPAESVNQFLEELPEEPAQWEGLEVPERVWRSLQERPRDWGDCVRWARRHWQSRYHDDITQLLHTFPPTHESSPGVPFWSGDRRCPHPLTFDPSNDTHVAYIEAAARLWAQTYKLPACSNRAATQDILCSTVLPPFVPQDGLRIPTTEGTDTVQEAADPGQPKELTQDLAQDLARWRQELGGGMGARVMEPIHFEKDDDAHMDFIMAASNLRAENYGIPPADWLTSKRIAGRIVPAIVTTTAAVAGLVCLEVYKLVWRCQVLSCYRVSTLFLSECLLLRVEPEQPPTYWYRGKEWSCWDRLEVRAVGADGQEMTVQELLDWLQREHGWTVSKLLRGTTMLYDAKDDAETQARQRVQKLSDGMERGGALRQLELQYLCRGDTEEECPPLLCILP
;
A
#
# COMPACT_ATOMS: atom_id res chain seq x y z
N MET A 1 -12.33 -31.30 7.49
CA MET A 1 -11.91 -32.55 8.18
C MET A 1 -12.18 -32.52 9.68
N MET A 2 -11.76 -31.50 10.43
CA MET A 2 -12.00 -31.41 11.89
C MET A 2 -13.47 -31.43 12.32
N GLY A 3 -14.40 -31.01 11.43
CA GLY A 3 -15.82 -30.85 11.77
C GLY A 3 -16.13 -29.54 12.50
N LEU A 4 -15.19 -28.59 12.51
CA LEU A 4 -15.40 -27.25 13.04
C LEU A 4 -16.65 -26.61 12.39
N ALA A 5 -17.51 -26.03 13.22
CA ALA A 5 -18.76 -25.37 12.82
C ALA A 5 -19.80 -26.25 12.08
N ALA A 6 -19.69 -27.58 12.15
CA ALA A 6 -20.68 -28.50 11.57
C ALA A 6 -21.92 -28.75 12.46
N GLY A 7 -21.88 -28.29 13.71
CA GLY A 7 -22.99 -28.42 14.66
C GLY A 7 -24.02 -27.30 14.54
N PRO A 8 -25.19 -27.42 15.20
CA PRO A 8 -26.19 -26.36 15.25
C PRO A 8 -25.60 -25.06 15.80
N GLY A 9 -25.83 -23.94 15.12
CA GLY A 9 -25.29 -22.63 15.49
C GLY A 9 -23.83 -22.39 15.09
N GLY A 10 -23.14 -23.39 14.53
CA GLY A 10 -21.80 -23.21 13.96
C GLY A 10 -21.84 -22.47 12.62
N ASP A 11 -20.87 -21.58 12.41
CA ASP A 11 -20.64 -20.89 11.15
C ASP A 11 -19.13 -20.68 10.92
N ILE A 12 -18.71 -20.74 9.65
CA ILE A 12 -17.38 -20.28 9.23
C ILE A 12 -17.58 -19.16 8.22
N THR A 13 -17.17 -17.95 8.55
CA THR A 13 -17.11 -16.86 7.56
C THR A 13 -15.72 -16.81 6.92
N VAL A 14 -15.67 -16.84 5.59
CA VAL A 14 -14.45 -16.66 4.78
C VAL A 14 -14.65 -15.45 3.90
N THR A 15 -13.68 -14.53 3.90
CA THR A 15 -13.71 -13.33 3.06
C THR A 15 -12.39 -13.18 2.31
N ASP A 16 -12.48 -12.96 1.02
CA ASP A 16 -11.33 -12.75 0.13
C ASP A 16 -11.84 -11.97 -1.10
N MET A 17 -11.23 -10.83 -1.41
CA MET A 17 -11.61 -9.96 -2.52
C MET A 17 -11.08 -10.44 -3.87
N ASP A 18 -10.14 -11.38 -3.87
CA ASP A 18 -9.44 -11.79 -5.07
C ASP A 18 -10.22 -12.81 -5.90
N MET A 19 -9.90 -12.80 -7.19
CA MET A 19 -10.28 -13.84 -8.14
C MET A 19 -9.20 -14.92 -8.21
N VAL A 20 -9.59 -16.14 -8.57
CA VAL A 20 -8.65 -17.24 -8.83
C VAL A 20 -7.82 -16.92 -10.07
N ALA A 21 -6.50 -16.92 -9.94
CA ALA A 21 -5.54 -16.79 -11.03
C ALA A 21 -4.83 -18.13 -11.33
N ASP A 22 -4.30 -18.30 -12.54
CA ASP A 22 -3.53 -19.50 -12.92
C ASP A 22 -2.33 -19.73 -11.99
N SER A 23 -1.64 -18.64 -11.62
CA SER A 23 -0.50 -18.65 -10.71
C SER A 23 -0.86 -19.13 -9.30
N ASN A 24 -2.15 -19.26 -8.94
CA ASN A 24 -2.60 -19.75 -7.64
C ASN A 24 -2.68 -21.29 -7.58
N LEU A 25 -2.93 -21.95 -8.72
CA LEU A 25 -3.31 -23.36 -8.78
C LEU A 25 -2.25 -24.31 -8.22
N HIS A 26 -0.97 -23.90 -8.23
CA HIS A 26 0.13 -24.74 -7.72
C HIS A 26 0.16 -24.87 -6.19
N ARG A 27 -0.52 -23.98 -5.44
CA ARG A 27 -0.54 -23.99 -3.97
C ARG A 27 -1.93 -23.91 -3.33
N GLN A 28 -2.92 -23.41 -4.06
CA GLN A 28 -4.30 -23.31 -3.60
C GLN A 28 -5.15 -24.46 -4.18
N PHE A 29 -4.92 -25.67 -3.66
CA PHE A 29 -5.44 -26.93 -4.22
C PHE A 29 -6.97 -27.08 -4.19
N LEU A 30 -7.72 -26.15 -3.59
CA LEU A 30 -9.18 -26.12 -3.67
C LEU A 30 -9.68 -25.68 -5.06
N PHE A 31 -8.84 -24.99 -5.83
CA PHE A 31 -9.18 -24.42 -7.13
C PHE A 31 -8.81 -25.37 -8.28
N ARG A 32 -9.49 -25.22 -9.41
CA ARG A 32 -9.20 -25.92 -10.67
C ARG A 32 -9.01 -24.91 -11.80
N ALA A 33 -8.44 -25.34 -12.92
CA ALA A 33 -8.29 -24.49 -14.11
C ALA A 33 -9.64 -23.90 -14.58
N ALA A 34 -10.73 -24.65 -14.42
CA ALA A 34 -12.09 -24.17 -14.75
C ALA A 34 -12.64 -23.11 -13.78
N ASP A 35 -11.93 -22.80 -12.70
CA ASP A 35 -12.32 -21.81 -11.69
C ASP A 35 -11.58 -20.47 -11.83
N VAL A 36 -10.65 -20.36 -12.79
CA VAL A 36 -9.95 -19.11 -13.08
C VAL A 36 -10.97 -18.00 -13.36
N SER A 37 -10.67 -16.81 -12.84
CA SER A 37 -11.53 -15.61 -12.87
C SER A 37 -12.81 -15.70 -12.03
N LYS A 38 -13.00 -16.74 -11.21
CA LYS A 38 -14.08 -16.79 -10.20
C LYS A 38 -13.59 -16.31 -8.83
N PRO A 39 -14.48 -15.85 -7.93
CA PRO A 39 -14.10 -15.40 -6.59
C PRO A 39 -13.50 -16.53 -5.74
N LYS A 40 -12.34 -16.30 -5.12
CA LYS A 40 -11.63 -17.30 -4.32
C LYS A 40 -12.48 -17.84 -3.17
N ALA A 41 -13.09 -16.95 -2.38
CA ALA A 41 -13.87 -17.32 -1.21
C ALA A 41 -15.06 -18.23 -1.56
N GLU A 42 -15.77 -17.93 -2.66
CA GLU A 42 -16.92 -18.72 -3.09
C GLU A 42 -16.54 -20.12 -3.58
N VAL A 43 -15.49 -20.20 -4.40
CA VAL A 43 -14.98 -21.49 -4.92
C VAL A 43 -14.45 -22.34 -3.76
N ALA A 44 -13.72 -21.74 -2.82
CA ALA A 44 -13.21 -22.43 -1.63
C ALA A 44 -14.36 -22.96 -0.75
N ALA A 45 -15.37 -22.13 -0.47
CA ALA A 45 -16.55 -22.54 0.30
C ALA A 45 -17.31 -23.69 -0.39
N ALA A 46 -17.51 -23.61 -1.71
CA ALA A 46 -18.14 -24.68 -2.48
C ALA A 46 -17.32 -25.98 -2.43
N ALA A 47 -15.99 -25.90 -2.54
CA ALA A 47 -15.11 -27.05 -2.43
C ALA A 47 -15.16 -27.70 -1.04
N VAL A 48 -15.13 -26.90 0.04
CA VAL A 48 -15.23 -27.40 1.42
C VAL A 48 -16.58 -28.06 1.67
N ARG A 49 -17.70 -27.48 1.20
CA ARG A 49 -19.04 -28.09 1.33
C ARG A 49 -19.15 -29.43 0.61
N ARG A 50 -18.44 -29.62 -0.52
CA ARG A 50 -18.36 -30.95 -1.17
C ARG A 50 -17.59 -31.97 -0.33
N MET A 51 -16.55 -31.54 0.39
CA MET A 51 -15.76 -32.42 1.25
C MET A 51 -16.48 -32.77 2.56
N ASN A 52 -17.21 -31.82 3.15
CA ASN A 52 -18.05 -32.06 4.32
C ASN A 52 -19.36 -31.25 4.22
N PRO A 53 -20.47 -31.88 3.81
CA PRO A 53 -21.76 -31.19 3.65
C PRO A 53 -22.36 -30.64 4.94
N ALA A 54 -21.90 -31.09 6.12
CA ALA A 54 -22.40 -30.62 7.40
C ALA A 54 -21.81 -29.25 7.81
N VAL A 55 -20.70 -28.82 7.21
CA VAL A 55 -20.06 -27.54 7.56
C VAL A 55 -20.84 -26.40 6.93
N LYS A 56 -21.21 -25.42 7.75
CA LYS A 56 -21.75 -24.15 7.28
C LYS A 56 -20.61 -23.17 7.02
N VAL A 57 -20.49 -22.74 5.77
CA VAL A 57 -19.51 -21.73 5.34
C VAL A 57 -20.27 -20.56 4.72
N THR A 58 -19.95 -19.34 5.10
CA THR A 58 -20.44 -18.09 4.53
C THR A 58 -19.27 -17.44 3.79
N ALA A 59 -19.41 -17.22 2.49
CA ALA A 59 -18.34 -16.66 1.65
C ALA A 59 -18.66 -15.21 1.29
N HIS A 60 -17.73 -14.31 1.55
CA HIS A 60 -17.80 -12.90 1.20
C HIS A 60 -16.65 -12.52 0.27
N GLN A 61 -16.83 -11.44 -0.50
CA GLN A 61 -15.84 -10.93 -1.46
C GLN A 61 -15.32 -9.55 -1.05
N ASN A 62 -15.27 -9.29 0.26
CA ASN A 62 -14.98 -7.97 0.78
C ASN A 62 -13.53 -7.89 1.24
N HIS A 63 -12.83 -6.80 0.91
CA HIS A 63 -11.55 -6.47 1.51
C HIS A 63 -11.74 -6.11 2.99
N VAL A 64 -10.99 -6.75 3.89
CA VAL A 64 -11.08 -6.46 5.33
C VAL A 64 -10.22 -5.23 5.64
N GLY A 65 -10.85 -4.15 6.06
CA GLY A 65 -10.16 -2.91 6.41
C GLY A 65 -11.13 -1.80 6.82
N PRO A 66 -10.63 -0.56 6.98
CA PRO A 66 -11.45 0.58 7.43
C PRO A 66 -12.65 0.90 6.53
N GLY A 67 -12.59 0.55 5.24
CA GLY A 67 -13.70 0.76 4.30
C GLY A 67 -14.85 -0.24 4.44
N THR A 68 -14.72 -1.31 5.25
CA THR A 68 -15.71 -2.39 5.38
C THR A 68 -16.19 -2.61 6.82
N GLU A 69 -15.98 -1.65 7.71
CA GLU A 69 -16.36 -1.72 9.13
C GLU A 69 -17.87 -1.79 9.37
N GLN A 70 -18.65 -1.27 8.43
CA GLN A 70 -20.11 -1.44 8.41
C GLN A 70 -20.53 -2.91 8.29
N LEU A 71 -19.66 -3.78 7.75
CA LEU A 71 -19.87 -5.23 7.66
C LEU A 71 -19.09 -5.97 8.76
N TYR A 72 -17.83 -5.57 8.97
CA TYR A 72 -16.87 -6.22 9.89
C TYR A 72 -16.49 -5.30 11.05
N GLY A 73 -17.51 -4.74 11.69
CA GLY A 73 -17.35 -3.88 12.86
C GLY A 73 -17.18 -4.67 14.16
N ASP A 74 -17.17 -3.96 15.29
CA ASP A 74 -16.98 -4.58 16.60
C ASP A 74 -18.04 -5.64 16.91
N ASP A 75 -19.30 -5.40 16.53
CA ASP A 75 -20.42 -6.33 16.72
C ASP A 75 -20.17 -7.67 16.00
N PHE A 76 -19.51 -7.65 14.83
CA PHE A 76 -19.16 -8.87 14.11
C PHE A 76 -18.07 -9.64 14.85
N PHE A 77 -16.96 -8.97 15.19
CA PHE A 77 -15.81 -9.62 15.85
C PHE A 77 -16.15 -10.14 17.25
N GLN A 78 -16.99 -9.43 18.01
CA GLN A 78 -17.42 -9.84 19.36
C GLN A 78 -18.29 -11.11 19.37
N GLN A 79 -18.89 -11.46 18.24
CA GLN A 79 -19.67 -12.70 18.11
C GLN A 79 -18.81 -13.91 17.71
N LEU A 80 -17.55 -13.71 17.35
CA LEU A 80 -16.65 -14.77 16.91
C LEU A 80 -16.01 -15.48 18.11
N ASP A 81 -15.92 -16.82 18.03
CA ASP A 81 -15.11 -17.61 18.96
C ASP A 81 -13.60 -17.44 18.71
N GLY A 82 -13.22 -16.99 17.51
CA GLY A 82 -11.83 -16.76 17.13
C GLY A 82 -11.69 -16.39 15.65
N VAL A 83 -10.52 -15.85 15.31
CA VAL A 83 -10.12 -15.43 13.96
C VAL A 83 -8.88 -16.22 13.56
N VAL A 84 -8.80 -16.65 12.29
CA VAL A 84 -7.60 -17.23 11.71
C VAL A 84 -7.19 -16.36 10.54
N SER A 85 -5.98 -15.81 10.56
CA SER A 85 -5.48 -15.01 9.45
C SER A 85 -4.93 -15.91 8.34
N ALA A 86 -5.16 -15.48 7.09
CA ALA A 86 -4.60 -16.08 5.88
C ALA A 86 -4.24 -14.97 4.89
N VAL A 87 -3.63 -13.90 5.40
CA VAL A 87 -3.34 -12.66 4.67
C VAL A 87 -1.85 -12.56 4.28
N ASP A 88 -1.59 -11.87 3.19
CA ASP A 88 -0.26 -11.72 2.59
C ASP A 88 0.36 -10.33 2.77
N THR A 89 -0.37 -9.37 3.36
CA THR A 89 0.14 -8.02 3.66
C THR A 89 0.26 -7.76 5.16
N LEU A 90 1.28 -6.99 5.55
CA LEU A 90 1.46 -6.55 6.95
C LEU A 90 0.34 -5.62 7.40
N GLU A 91 -0.18 -4.79 6.49
CA GLU A 91 -1.30 -3.88 6.78
C GLU A 91 -2.57 -4.65 7.19
N ALA A 92 -2.94 -5.69 6.44
CA ALA A 92 -4.10 -6.51 6.79
C ALA A 92 -3.91 -7.25 8.12
N ARG A 93 -2.69 -7.69 8.43
CA ARG A 93 -2.36 -8.30 9.74
C ARG A 93 -2.52 -7.30 10.88
N ALA A 94 -1.96 -6.10 10.73
CA ALA A 94 -2.07 -5.05 11.73
C ALA A 94 -3.54 -4.65 11.98
N TYR A 95 -4.34 -4.54 10.92
CA TYR A 95 -5.77 -4.27 11.03
C TYR A 95 -6.51 -5.38 11.80
N LEU A 96 -6.30 -6.65 11.45
CA LEU A 96 -6.90 -7.79 12.16
C LEU A 96 -6.47 -7.85 13.62
N GLU A 97 -5.19 -7.59 13.90
CA GLU A 97 -4.65 -7.51 15.26
C GLU A 97 -5.38 -6.43 16.07
N THR A 98 -5.45 -5.20 15.58
CA THR A 98 -6.16 -4.10 16.25
C THR A 98 -7.62 -4.45 16.51
N ARG A 99 -8.31 -5.04 15.52
CA ARG A 99 -9.71 -5.47 15.68
C ARG A 99 -9.87 -6.53 16.76
N CYS A 100 -9.02 -7.56 16.75
CA CYS A 100 -9.07 -8.65 17.71
C CYS A 100 -8.70 -8.20 19.14
N ILE A 101 -7.78 -7.24 19.29
CA ILE A 101 -7.49 -6.57 20.57
C ILE A 101 -8.74 -5.85 21.08
N ARG A 102 -9.33 -5.02 20.23
CA ARG A 102 -10.52 -4.23 20.56
C ARG A 102 -11.74 -5.10 20.84
N SER A 103 -11.93 -6.23 20.18
CA SER A 103 -13.06 -7.14 20.44
C SER A 103 -12.77 -8.19 21.52
N ARG A 104 -11.53 -8.29 21.99
CA ARG A 104 -11.02 -9.40 22.82
C ARG A 104 -11.30 -10.77 22.19
N THR A 105 -11.13 -10.86 20.88
CA THR A 105 -11.30 -12.10 20.12
C THR A 105 -9.94 -12.76 19.90
N PRO A 106 -9.77 -14.08 20.15
CA PRO A 106 -8.53 -14.77 19.83
C PRO A 106 -8.21 -14.70 18.33
N LEU A 107 -6.93 -14.50 18.00
CA LEU A 107 -6.41 -14.49 16.63
C LEU A 107 -5.29 -15.52 16.50
N LEU A 108 -5.40 -16.43 15.54
CA LEU A 108 -4.31 -17.27 15.10
C LEU A 108 -3.74 -16.68 13.81
N ASP A 109 -2.59 -16.02 13.93
CA ASP A 109 -1.89 -15.48 12.77
C ASP A 109 -0.92 -16.52 12.19
N SER A 110 -0.76 -16.50 10.87
CA SER A 110 0.23 -17.35 10.21
C SER A 110 0.77 -16.72 8.93
N GLY A 111 2.00 -17.11 8.57
CA GLY A 111 2.68 -16.61 7.38
C GLY A 111 3.61 -17.63 6.77
N THR A 112 3.92 -17.46 5.48
CA THR A 112 4.88 -18.28 4.76
C THR A 112 5.75 -17.43 3.85
N GLU A 113 7.03 -17.78 3.77
CA GLU A 113 7.99 -17.22 2.81
C GLU A 113 8.90 -18.35 2.32
N GLY A 114 8.65 -18.85 1.12
CA GLY A 114 9.34 -20.00 0.56
C GLY A 114 9.25 -21.23 1.47
N ALA A 115 10.39 -21.68 1.98
CA ALA A 115 10.49 -22.83 2.90
C ALA A 115 10.26 -22.46 4.38
N ARG A 116 10.13 -21.17 4.71
CA ARG A 116 9.89 -20.67 6.06
C ARG A 116 8.39 -20.50 6.31
N GLY A 117 7.94 -20.83 7.52
CA GLY A 117 6.59 -20.56 7.97
C GLY A 117 6.53 -20.21 9.44
N ASP A 118 5.56 -19.37 9.81
CA ASP A 118 5.36 -18.87 11.16
C ASP A 118 3.89 -19.03 11.57
N VAL A 119 3.66 -19.39 12.84
CA VAL A 119 2.34 -19.49 13.48
C VAL A 119 2.39 -18.79 14.84
N LEU A 120 1.52 -17.80 15.02
CA LEU A 120 1.50 -16.91 16.17
C LEU A 120 0.09 -16.91 16.78
N PRO A 121 -0.12 -17.58 17.92
CA PRO A 121 -1.38 -17.49 18.65
C PRO A 121 -1.42 -16.21 19.49
N MET A 122 -2.40 -15.35 19.23
CA MET A 122 -2.77 -14.20 20.06
C MET A 122 -4.07 -14.52 20.81
N VAL A 123 -3.98 -14.77 22.11
CA VAL A 123 -5.09 -15.25 22.94
C VAL A 123 -5.33 -14.30 24.10
N PRO A 124 -6.43 -13.55 24.12
CA PRO A 124 -6.80 -12.69 25.24
C PRO A 124 -7.14 -13.50 26.51
N PRO A 125 -6.74 -13.04 27.71
CA PRO A 125 -5.76 -11.98 28.01
C PRO A 125 -4.33 -12.52 28.17
N LEU A 126 -4.05 -13.74 27.69
CA LEU A 126 -2.89 -14.54 28.05
C LEU A 126 -1.59 -14.10 27.36
N THR A 127 -1.67 -13.79 26.06
CA THR A 127 -0.48 -13.60 25.23
C THR A 127 -0.24 -12.14 24.93
N LYS A 128 1.02 -11.81 24.66
CA LYS A 128 1.39 -10.56 24.02
C LYS A 128 0.72 -10.42 22.64
N PRO A 129 0.37 -9.19 22.22
CA PRO A 129 -0.01 -8.90 20.83
C PRO A 129 1.10 -9.29 19.85
N LEU A 130 0.75 -9.44 18.57
CA LEU A 130 1.69 -9.79 17.51
C LEU A 130 2.74 -8.69 17.25
N GLN A 131 2.41 -7.44 17.59
CA GLN A 131 3.24 -6.24 17.35
C GLN A 131 3.58 -6.07 15.87
N THR A 132 2.56 -6.19 15.00
CA THR A 132 2.76 -5.96 13.57
C THR A 132 3.12 -4.49 13.36
N PRO A 133 4.31 -4.15 12.80
CA PRO A 133 4.71 -2.77 12.63
C PRO A 133 3.73 -2.06 11.70
N THR A 134 2.98 -1.09 12.23
CA THR A 134 2.21 -0.15 11.43
C THR A 134 3.19 0.78 10.73
N GLY A 135 3.33 0.66 9.41
CA GLY A 135 4.18 1.54 8.62
C GLY A 135 5.65 1.14 8.56
N SER A 136 5.99 -0.15 8.57
CA SER A 136 7.32 -0.56 8.11
C SER A 136 7.55 0.01 6.71
N THR A 137 8.61 0.82 6.54
CA THR A 137 9.03 1.34 5.24
C THR A 137 9.32 0.15 4.34
N ASP A 138 8.39 -0.10 3.44
CA ASP A 138 8.31 -1.30 2.62
C ASP A 138 9.46 -1.29 1.60
N GLY A 139 10.67 -1.62 2.04
CA GLY A 139 11.88 -1.60 1.22
C GLY A 139 12.08 -0.30 0.41
N THR A 140 11.53 0.83 0.86
CA THR A 140 11.47 2.06 0.08
C THR A 140 12.86 2.65 -0.03
N PHE A 141 13.47 2.50 -1.21
CA PHE A 141 14.76 3.07 -1.50
C PHE A 141 14.69 4.61 -1.46
N PRO A 142 15.71 5.31 -0.95
CA PRO A 142 15.74 6.77 -1.00
C PRO A 142 15.59 7.27 -2.44
N PHE A 143 14.80 8.33 -2.64
CA PHE A 143 14.53 8.90 -3.97
C PHE A 143 15.83 9.23 -4.73
N CYS A 144 16.83 9.82 -4.05
CA CYS A 144 18.13 10.13 -4.65
C CYS A 144 18.85 8.89 -5.20
N THR A 145 18.72 7.75 -4.50
CA THR A 145 19.29 6.46 -4.92
C THR A 145 18.61 5.95 -6.19
N LEU A 146 17.27 6.01 -6.25
CA LEU A 146 16.52 5.59 -7.44
C LEU A 146 16.79 6.50 -8.64
N ARG A 147 16.75 7.82 -8.43
CA ARG A 147 16.82 8.83 -9.50
C ARG A 147 18.23 9.09 -10.02
N TYR A 148 19.27 9.04 -9.18
CA TYR A 148 20.63 9.46 -9.58
C TYR A 148 21.75 8.45 -9.29
N TYR A 149 21.64 7.66 -8.23
CA TYR A 149 22.75 6.83 -7.75
C TYR A 149 22.36 5.35 -7.51
N PRO A 150 21.79 4.64 -8.50
CA PRO A 150 21.55 3.21 -8.36
C PRO A 150 22.87 2.45 -8.31
N ASN A 151 22.91 1.38 -7.52
CA ASN A 151 24.10 0.54 -7.38
C ASN A 151 23.80 -0.97 -7.39
N ALA A 152 22.52 -1.33 -7.40
CA ALA A 152 21.99 -2.68 -7.42
C ALA A 152 20.79 -2.75 -8.39
N ILE A 153 20.45 -3.96 -8.84
CA ILE A 153 19.40 -4.19 -9.85
C ILE A 153 18.00 -3.91 -9.28
N GLU A 154 17.83 -4.04 -7.97
CA GLU A 154 16.62 -3.69 -7.25
C GLU A 154 16.28 -2.20 -7.37
N HIS A 155 17.30 -1.34 -7.37
CA HIS A 155 17.12 0.11 -7.51
C HIS A 155 16.64 0.46 -8.92
N THR A 156 17.20 -0.17 -9.95
CA THR A 156 16.81 0.10 -11.33
C THR A 156 15.46 -0.51 -11.68
N LEU A 157 15.07 -1.64 -11.07
CA LEU A 157 13.75 -2.24 -11.21
C LEU A 157 12.67 -1.40 -10.51
N GLN A 158 12.92 -0.89 -9.30
CA GLN A 158 11.99 0.02 -8.64
C GLN A 158 11.87 1.32 -9.43
N TRP A 159 12.98 1.90 -9.90
CA TRP A 159 12.93 3.07 -10.79
C TRP A 159 12.10 2.80 -12.06
N ALA A 160 12.26 1.63 -12.69
CA ALA A 160 11.51 1.28 -13.89
C ALA A 160 10.00 1.16 -13.61
N ARG A 161 9.63 0.71 -12.40
CA ARG A 161 8.23 0.68 -11.94
C ARG A 161 7.67 2.09 -11.75
N ASP A 162 8.44 2.99 -11.16
CA ASP A 162 8.06 4.40 -11.01
C ASP A 162 7.92 5.08 -12.39
N GLU A 163 8.80 4.77 -13.35
CA GLU A 163 8.66 5.24 -14.73
C GLU A 163 7.41 4.68 -15.40
N PHE A 164 7.09 3.39 -15.22
CA PHE A 164 5.87 2.78 -15.78
C PHE A 164 4.62 3.54 -15.31
N GLU A 165 4.51 3.76 -14.00
CA GLU A 165 3.40 4.51 -13.40
C GLU A 165 3.36 5.97 -13.89
N GLY A 166 4.52 6.63 -13.93
CA GLY A 166 4.66 8.01 -14.38
C GLY A 166 4.35 8.23 -15.87
N LEU A 167 4.47 7.21 -16.71
CA LEU A 167 4.22 7.31 -18.15
C LEU A 167 2.82 6.84 -18.55
N PHE A 168 2.36 5.71 -17.99
CA PHE A 168 1.18 5.01 -18.52
C PHE A 168 -0.05 5.07 -17.60
N GLN A 169 0.13 5.43 -16.33
CA GLN A 169 -0.95 5.50 -15.35
C GLN A 169 -1.30 6.94 -14.99
N LEU A 170 -0.38 7.64 -14.30
CA LEU A 170 -0.63 8.97 -13.72
C LEU A 170 -1.05 10.03 -14.76
N PRO A 171 -0.43 10.11 -15.96
CA PRO A 171 -0.87 11.05 -16.98
C PRO A 171 -2.31 10.78 -17.44
N ALA A 172 -2.68 9.51 -17.64
CA ALA A 172 -4.00 9.12 -18.10
C ALA A 172 -5.08 9.39 -17.04
N GLU A 173 -4.80 9.09 -15.77
CA GLU A 173 -5.68 9.42 -14.65
C GLU A 173 -5.89 10.93 -14.54
N SER A 174 -4.82 11.72 -14.60
CA SER A 174 -4.95 13.18 -14.56
C SER A 174 -5.73 13.75 -15.72
N VAL A 175 -5.52 13.26 -16.95
CA VAL A 175 -6.27 13.74 -18.11
C VAL A 175 -7.74 13.39 -17.99
N ASN A 176 -8.07 12.16 -17.58
CA ASN A 176 -9.46 11.75 -17.39
C ASN A 176 -10.13 12.54 -16.25
N GLN A 177 -9.45 12.69 -15.11
CA GLN A 177 -9.94 13.50 -14.00
C GLN A 177 -10.12 14.97 -14.39
N PHE A 178 -9.17 15.54 -15.14
CA PHE A 178 -9.25 16.90 -15.67
C PHE A 178 -10.49 17.11 -16.54
N LEU A 179 -10.84 16.11 -17.36
CA LEU A 179 -12.02 16.17 -18.21
C LEU A 179 -13.33 15.97 -17.44
N GLU A 180 -13.32 15.22 -16.34
CA GLU A 180 -14.49 14.88 -15.52
C GLU A 180 -14.83 15.95 -14.46
N GLU A 181 -13.84 16.52 -13.75
CA GLU A 181 -14.07 17.17 -12.45
C GLU A 181 -13.82 18.70 -12.41
N LEU A 182 -13.19 19.32 -13.41
CA LEU A 182 -12.74 20.71 -13.24
C LEU A 182 -13.80 21.79 -13.56
N PRO A 183 -13.78 22.93 -12.82
CA PRO A 183 -14.67 24.06 -13.04
C PRO A 183 -14.61 24.65 -14.46
N GLU A 184 -15.68 25.30 -14.89
CA GLU A 184 -15.81 25.88 -16.24
C GLU A 184 -14.89 27.09 -16.48
N GLU A 185 -14.40 27.75 -15.42
CA GLU A 185 -13.67 29.02 -15.55
C GLU A 185 -12.13 28.88 -15.39
N PRO A 186 -11.34 29.36 -16.36
CA PRO A 186 -9.86 29.32 -16.32
C PRO A 186 -9.20 30.03 -15.13
N ALA A 187 -9.87 31.03 -14.55
CA ALA A 187 -9.36 31.79 -13.40
C ALA A 187 -9.22 30.93 -12.13
N GLN A 188 -9.87 29.77 -12.08
CA GLN A 188 -9.80 28.84 -10.95
C GLN A 188 -8.67 27.82 -11.08
N TRP A 189 -7.87 27.89 -12.15
CA TRP A 189 -6.76 26.96 -12.41
C TRP A 189 -5.42 27.47 -11.86
N GLU A 190 -5.35 28.72 -11.41
CA GLU A 190 -4.13 29.34 -10.86
C GLU A 190 -3.62 28.58 -9.62
N GLY A 191 -2.36 28.14 -9.67
CA GLY A 191 -1.68 27.47 -8.55
C GLY A 191 -1.84 25.93 -8.48
N LEU A 192 -2.48 25.30 -9.47
CA LEU A 192 -2.57 23.84 -9.57
C LEU A 192 -1.44 23.27 -10.44
N GLU A 193 -0.82 22.16 -10.02
CA GLU A 193 0.19 21.42 -10.82
C GLU A 193 -0.47 20.56 -11.91
N VAL A 194 -1.76 20.24 -11.75
CA VAL A 194 -2.53 19.33 -12.61
C VAL A 194 -2.68 19.85 -14.06
N PRO A 195 -2.98 21.13 -14.34
CA PRO A 195 -3.15 21.64 -15.71
C PRO A 195 -1.90 21.52 -16.59
N GLU A 196 -0.71 21.74 -16.05
CA GLU A 196 0.53 21.62 -16.83
C GLU A 196 0.80 20.16 -17.23
N ARG A 197 0.62 19.22 -16.29
CA ARG A 197 0.78 17.78 -16.54
C ARG A 197 -0.20 17.29 -17.61
N VAL A 198 -1.45 17.74 -17.55
CA VAL A 198 -2.48 17.45 -18.55
C VAL A 198 -2.10 18.04 -19.91
N TRP A 199 -1.67 19.30 -19.94
CA TRP A 199 -1.31 19.96 -21.20
C TRP A 199 -0.15 19.27 -21.90
N ARG A 200 0.93 18.93 -21.17
CA ARG A 200 2.07 18.19 -21.73
C ARG A 200 1.64 16.83 -22.30
N SER A 201 0.80 16.11 -21.56
CA SER A 201 0.29 14.81 -21.99
C SER A 201 -0.49 14.91 -23.29
N LEU A 202 -1.37 15.91 -23.41
CA LEU A 202 -2.18 16.13 -24.61
C LEU A 202 -1.39 16.72 -25.79
N GLN A 203 -0.32 17.47 -25.53
CA GLN A 203 0.55 18.02 -26.57
C GLN A 203 1.28 16.92 -27.35
N GLU A 204 1.67 15.84 -26.67
CA GLU A 204 2.36 14.70 -27.26
C GLU A 204 1.42 13.57 -27.70
N ARG A 205 0.12 13.85 -27.87
CA ARG A 205 -0.87 12.86 -28.27
C ARG A 205 -0.49 12.19 -29.61
N PRO A 206 -0.29 10.85 -29.63
CA PRO A 206 0.04 10.13 -30.86
C PRO A 206 -1.16 10.05 -31.80
N ARG A 207 -0.91 10.06 -33.11
CA ARG A 207 -1.96 9.86 -34.14
C ARG A 207 -1.92 8.46 -34.74
N ASP A 208 -0.75 7.88 -34.79
CA ASP A 208 -0.49 6.55 -35.34
C ASP A 208 0.63 5.82 -34.57
N TRP A 209 0.89 4.58 -34.97
CA TRP A 209 1.98 3.79 -34.41
C TRP A 209 3.36 4.43 -34.56
N GLY A 210 3.60 5.14 -35.66
CA GLY A 210 4.89 5.77 -35.92
C GLY A 210 5.19 6.89 -34.92
N ASP A 211 4.16 7.64 -34.52
CA ASP A 211 4.28 8.64 -33.45
C ASP A 211 4.62 7.99 -32.10
N CYS A 212 4.03 6.84 -31.77
CA CYS A 212 4.37 6.09 -30.56
C CYS A 212 5.85 5.64 -30.57
N VAL A 213 6.35 5.16 -31.71
CA VAL A 213 7.77 4.76 -31.86
C VAL A 213 8.70 5.95 -31.72
N ARG A 214 8.38 7.10 -32.33
CA ARG A 214 9.19 8.33 -32.21
C ARG A 214 9.18 8.88 -30.79
N TRP A 215 8.04 8.83 -30.11
CA TRP A 215 7.92 9.18 -28.70
C TRP A 215 8.82 8.28 -27.83
N ALA A 216 8.73 6.97 -27.98
CA ALA A 216 9.55 6.02 -27.24
C ALA A 216 11.05 6.24 -27.50
N ARG A 217 11.44 6.57 -28.75
CA ARG A 217 12.83 6.88 -29.11
C ARG A 217 13.33 8.18 -28.46
N ARG A 218 12.50 9.23 -28.40
CA ARG A 218 12.81 10.48 -27.70
C ARG A 218 12.93 10.24 -26.19
N HIS A 219 12.03 9.44 -25.63
CA HIS A 219 12.07 9.10 -24.22
C HIS A 219 13.33 8.30 -23.85
N TRP A 220 13.70 7.30 -24.66
CA TRP A 220 14.96 6.56 -24.51
C TRP A 220 16.16 7.52 -24.51
N GLN A 221 16.19 8.48 -25.44
CA GLN A 221 17.26 9.49 -25.52
C GLN A 221 17.36 10.29 -24.22
N SER A 222 16.24 10.81 -23.75
CA SER A 222 16.15 11.59 -22.52
C SER A 222 16.70 10.80 -21.32
N ARG A 223 16.28 9.55 -21.11
CA ARG A 223 16.61 8.81 -19.88
C ARG A 223 17.98 8.19 -19.85
N TYR A 224 18.42 7.61 -20.97
CA TYR A 224 19.64 6.79 -21.00
C TYR A 224 20.86 7.52 -21.57
N HIS A 225 20.65 8.71 -22.15
CA HIS A 225 21.72 9.55 -22.68
C HIS A 225 21.72 10.94 -22.08
N ASP A 226 20.62 11.69 -22.22
CA ASP A 226 20.60 13.13 -21.91
C ASP A 226 20.67 13.38 -20.40
N ASP A 227 19.81 12.72 -19.61
CA ASP A 227 19.82 12.79 -18.15
C ASP A 227 21.18 12.38 -17.56
N ILE A 228 21.83 11.36 -18.16
CA ILE A 228 23.15 10.88 -17.74
C ILE A 228 24.25 11.88 -18.12
N THR A 229 24.15 12.48 -19.30
CA THR A 229 25.07 13.54 -19.74
C THR A 229 24.94 14.77 -18.85
N GLN A 230 23.72 15.14 -18.47
CA GLN A 230 23.46 16.22 -17.52
C GLN A 230 24.05 15.90 -16.13
N LEU A 231 23.89 14.67 -15.64
CA LEU A 231 24.44 14.24 -14.37
C LEU A 231 25.97 14.30 -14.35
N LEU A 232 26.63 13.85 -15.42
CA LEU A 232 28.10 13.92 -15.57
C LEU A 232 28.61 15.34 -15.80
N HIS A 233 27.77 16.23 -16.35
CA HIS A 233 28.10 17.65 -16.44
C HIS A 233 28.12 18.30 -15.05
N THR A 234 27.14 18.00 -14.21
CA THR A 234 27.07 18.48 -12.81
C THR A 234 28.16 17.84 -11.94
N PHE A 235 28.40 16.54 -12.09
CA PHE A 235 29.41 15.78 -11.35
C PHE A 235 30.32 14.99 -12.31
N PRO A 236 31.39 15.63 -12.83
CA PRO A 236 32.34 14.97 -13.71
C PRO A 236 32.93 13.68 -13.11
N PRO A 237 33.42 12.72 -13.92
CA PRO A 237 34.03 11.49 -13.40
C PRO A 237 35.19 11.73 -12.42
N THR A 238 35.86 12.87 -12.53
CA THR A 238 36.96 13.30 -11.65
C THR A 238 36.50 14.20 -10.49
N HIS A 239 35.18 14.34 -10.26
CA HIS A 239 34.65 15.20 -9.21
C HIS A 239 35.04 14.67 -7.83
N GLU A 240 35.42 15.58 -6.93
CA GLU A 240 35.79 15.27 -5.55
C GLU A 240 34.79 15.91 -4.60
N SER A 241 34.26 15.15 -3.64
CA SER A 241 33.33 15.69 -2.63
C SER A 241 34.06 16.52 -1.58
N SER A 242 35.31 16.14 -1.30
CA SER A 242 36.27 16.88 -0.50
C SER A 242 37.67 16.58 -1.03
N PRO A 243 38.70 17.40 -0.74
CA PRO A 243 40.03 17.24 -1.33
C PRO A 243 40.57 15.80 -1.17
N GLY A 244 40.78 15.12 -2.30
CA GLY A 244 41.27 13.74 -2.35
C GLY A 244 40.24 12.64 -2.11
N VAL A 245 38.95 12.97 -1.99
CA VAL A 245 37.84 12.00 -1.85
C VAL A 245 36.99 11.99 -3.12
N PRO A 246 37.12 10.97 -3.99
CA PRO A 246 36.34 10.85 -5.21
C PRO A 246 34.83 10.78 -4.92
N PHE A 247 34.04 11.60 -5.61
CA PHE A 247 32.58 11.60 -5.51
C PHE A 247 31.96 10.28 -5.97
N TRP A 248 32.47 9.71 -7.06
CA TRP A 248 32.05 8.42 -7.61
C TRP A 248 32.80 7.28 -6.93
N SER A 249 32.48 7.00 -5.67
CA SER A 249 33.07 5.91 -4.90
C SER A 249 32.04 5.27 -3.97
N GLY A 250 32.38 4.07 -3.44
CA GLY A 250 31.49 3.31 -2.57
C GLY A 250 30.17 2.96 -3.25
N ASP A 251 29.08 3.48 -2.71
CA ASP A 251 27.71 3.23 -3.19
C ASP A 251 27.33 4.05 -4.45
N ARG A 252 28.18 5.00 -4.88
CA ARG A 252 27.94 5.82 -6.08
C ARG A 252 28.75 5.28 -7.26
N ARG A 253 28.08 4.61 -8.20
CA ARG A 253 28.68 4.16 -9.46
C ARG A 253 28.68 5.31 -10.47
N CYS A 254 29.84 5.60 -11.07
CA CYS A 254 29.93 6.60 -12.14
C CYS A 254 29.20 6.08 -13.38
N PRO A 255 28.17 6.79 -13.88
CA PRO A 255 27.45 6.34 -15.06
C PRO A 255 28.19 6.69 -16.36
N HIS A 256 27.73 6.13 -17.46
CA HIS A 256 28.10 6.54 -18.81
C HIS A 256 26.86 6.66 -19.71
N PRO A 257 26.77 7.68 -20.58
CA PRO A 257 25.63 7.83 -21.47
C PRO A 257 25.63 6.72 -22.54
N LEU A 258 24.45 6.15 -22.82
CA LEU A 258 24.29 5.16 -23.87
C LEU A 258 24.06 5.83 -25.22
N THR A 259 24.53 5.22 -26.30
CA THR A 259 24.21 5.66 -27.66
C THR A 259 23.19 4.69 -28.26
N PHE A 260 22.09 5.22 -28.78
CA PHE A 260 21.06 4.37 -29.35
C PHE A 260 21.60 3.63 -30.58
N ASP A 261 21.22 2.36 -30.69
CA ASP A 261 21.62 1.49 -31.78
C ASP A 261 20.38 0.72 -32.25
N PRO A 262 19.88 0.97 -33.48
CA PRO A 262 18.70 0.29 -34.02
C PRO A 262 18.95 -1.19 -34.35
N SER A 263 20.18 -1.69 -34.23
CA SER A 263 20.54 -3.10 -34.38
C SER A 263 20.68 -3.83 -33.04
N ASN A 264 20.69 -3.11 -31.91
CA ASN A 264 20.76 -3.70 -30.58
C ASN A 264 19.36 -4.13 -30.12
N ASP A 265 19.20 -5.44 -29.89
CA ASP A 265 17.92 -6.04 -29.50
C ASP A 265 17.36 -5.45 -28.19
N THR A 266 18.20 -5.15 -27.19
CA THR A 266 17.77 -4.57 -25.91
C THR A 266 17.24 -3.15 -26.10
N HIS A 267 17.91 -2.36 -26.94
CA HIS A 267 17.46 -1.00 -27.25
C HIS A 267 16.11 -1.02 -27.95
N VAL A 268 15.95 -1.88 -28.96
CA VAL A 268 14.71 -2.02 -29.72
C VAL A 268 13.59 -2.59 -28.85
N ALA A 269 13.87 -3.54 -27.96
CA ALA A 269 12.88 -4.11 -27.05
C ALA A 269 12.24 -3.05 -26.14
N TYR A 270 13.03 -2.11 -25.60
CA TYR A 270 12.49 -0.98 -24.85
C TYR A 270 11.53 -0.14 -25.70
N ILE A 271 11.94 0.19 -26.93
CA ILE A 271 11.10 1.00 -27.84
C ILE A 271 9.78 0.30 -28.12
N GLU A 272 9.82 -1.00 -28.45
CA GLU A 272 8.62 -1.78 -28.75
C GLU A 272 7.68 -1.87 -27.55
N ALA A 273 8.22 -2.12 -26.35
CA ALA A 273 7.43 -2.19 -25.12
C ALA A 273 6.81 -0.82 -24.77
N ALA A 274 7.61 0.25 -24.76
CA ALA A 274 7.16 1.59 -24.44
C ALA A 274 6.13 2.10 -25.47
N ALA A 275 6.37 1.92 -26.77
CA ALA A 275 5.45 2.35 -27.81
C ALA A 275 4.12 1.55 -27.77
N ARG A 276 4.17 0.27 -27.42
CA ARG A 276 2.97 -0.57 -27.23
C ARG A 276 2.11 -0.07 -26.09
N LEU A 277 2.71 0.16 -24.91
CA LEU A 277 1.98 0.68 -23.75
C LEU A 277 1.43 2.08 -24.01
N TRP A 278 2.22 2.96 -24.64
CA TRP A 278 1.75 4.29 -25.04
C TRP A 278 0.56 4.22 -26.01
N ALA A 279 0.62 3.34 -27.03
CA ALA A 279 -0.51 3.12 -27.93
C ALA A 279 -1.76 2.63 -27.19
N GLN A 280 -1.61 1.71 -26.23
CA GLN A 280 -2.72 1.24 -25.38
C GLN A 280 -3.33 2.37 -24.55
N THR A 281 -2.50 3.21 -23.92
CA THR A 281 -2.96 4.37 -23.14
C THR A 281 -3.82 5.33 -23.98
N TYR A 282 -3.50 5.51 -25.26
CA TYR A 282 -4.27 6.34 -26.21
C TYR A 282 -5.30 5.56 -27.05
N LYS A 283 -5.54 4.28 -26.72
CA LYS A 283 -6.50 3.40 -27.41
C LYS A 283 -6.23 3.27 -28.92
N LEU A 284 -4.96 3.36 -29.33
CA LEU A 284 -4.49 3.14 -30.69
C LEU A 284 -4.14 1.66 -30.93
N PRO A 285 -4.35 1.14 -32.15
CA PRO A 285 -3.93 -0.22 -32.48
C PRO A 285 -2.41 -0.32 -32.46
N ALA A 286 -1.87 -1.23 -31.66
CA ALA A 286 -0.45 -1.55 -31.66
C ALA A 286 -0.06 -2.29 -32.95
N CYS A 287 1.11 -1.97 -33.51
CA CYS A 287 1.67 -2.67 -34.65
C CYS A 287 2.74 -3.66 -34.19
N SER A 288 2.64 -4.93 -34.62
CA SER A 288 3.62 -5.98 -34.32
C SER A 288 4.70 -6.13 -35.40
N ASN A 289 4.71 -5.26 -36.42
CA ASN A 289 5.68 -5.34 -37.51
C ASN A 289 7.02 -4.71 -37.13
N ARG A 290 7.94 -5.56 -36.66
CA ARG A 290 9.31 -5.18 -36.28
C ARG A 290 10.08 -4.45 -37.40
N ALA A 291 9.89 -4.85 -38.66
CA ALA A 291 10.57 -4.20 -39.80
C ALA A 291 10.10 -2.75 -39.97
N ALA A 292 8.80 -2.48 -39.84
CA ALA A 292 8.26 -1.12 -39.92
C ALA A 292 8.76 -0.23 -38.77
N THR A 293 8.83 -0.78 -37.55
CA THR A 293 9.42 -0.08 -36.39
C THR A 293 10.89 0.26 -36.64
N GLN A 294 11.65 -0.67 -37.23
CA GLN A 294 13.07 -0.47 -37.53
C GLN A 294 13.29 0.63 -38.59
N ASP A 295 12.47 0.67 -39.64
CA ASP A 295 12.52 1.72 -40.66
C ASP A 295 12.28 3.11 -40.04
N ILE A 296 11.30 3.23 -39.14
CA ILE A 296 11.00 4.47 -38.41
C ILE A 296 12.21 4.87 -37.56
N LEU A 297 12.79 3.94 -36.80
CA LEU A 297 13.94 4.21 -35.95
C LEU A 297 15.18 4.67 -36.73
N CYS A 298 15.48 4.03 -37.86
CA CYS A 298 16.58 4.43 -38.75
C CYS A 298 16.37 5.82 -39.34
N SER A 299 15.13 6.24 -39.55
CA SER A 299 14.79 7.58 -40.08
C SER A 299 14.69 8.68 -39.01
N THR A 300 14.68 8.32 -37.72
CA THR A 300 14.47 9.27 -36.62
C THR A 300 15.79 9.94 -36.22
N VAL A 301 15.92 11.23 -36.53
CA VAL A 301 17.07 12.05 -36.12
C VAL A 301 16.64 12.97 -34.98
N LEU A 302 17.33 12.89 -33.85
CA LEU A 302 17.10 13.75 -32.69
C LEU A 302 18.17 14.86 -32.65
N PRO A 303 17.82 16.08 -32.19
CA PRO A 303 18.80 17.13 -31.99
C PRO A 303 19.84 16.72 -30.93
N PRO A 304 21.09 17.20 -31.02
CA PRO A 304 22.09 16.93 -29.99
C PRO A 304 21.67 17.58 -28.66
N PHE A 305 21.84 16.85 -27.57
CA PHE A 305 21.59 17.37 -26.22
C PHE A 305 22.72 18.32 -25.79
N VAL A 306 22.35 19.40 -25.11
CA VAL A 306 23.29 20.36 -24.52
C VAL A 306 22.98 20.44 -23.03
N PRO A 307 23.93 20.05 -22.15
CA PRO A 307 23.70 20.11 -20.71
C PRO A 307 23.58 21.56 -20.23
N GLN A 308 22.79 21.75 -19.18
CA GLN A 308 22.53 23.06 -18.59
C GLN A 308 23.38 23.30 -17.34
N ASP A 309 23.81 24.54 -17.15
CA ASP A 309 24.49 25.01 -15.94
C ASP A 309 23.49 25.31 -14.81
N GLY A 310 23.86 25.01 -13.57
CA GLY A 310 23.11 25.43 -12.38
C GLY A 310 21.96 24.51 -11.93
N LEU A 311 21.76 23.36 -12.58
CA LEU A 311 20.81 22.35 -12.11
C LEU A 311 21.27 21.73 -10.78
N ARG A 312 20.43 21.82 -9.74
CA ARG A 312 20.73 21.24 -8.42
C ARG A 312 20.32 19.78 -8.38
N ILE A 313 21.30 18.89 -8.35
CA ILE A 313 21.09 17.45 -8.16
C ILE A 313 21.39 17.13 -6.69
N PRO A 314 20.43 16.57 -5.93
CA PRO A 314 20.62 16.26 -4.52
C PRO A 314 21.69 15.17 -4.32
N THR A 315 22.42 15.25 -3.22
CA THR A 315 23.38 14.24 -2.77
C THR A 315 22.85 13.55 -1.51
N THR A 316 23.23 12.28 -1.30
CA THR A 316 22.74 11.47 -0.18
C THR A 316 23.14 11.97 1.23
N GLU A 317 23.98 13.00 1.34
CA GLU A 317 24.52 13.52 2.61
C GLU A 317 23.90 14.86 3.05
N GLY A 318 23.01 15.46 2.26
CA GLY A 318 22.34 16.73 2.60
C GLY A 318 20.91 16.51 3.13
N THR A 319 20.57 17.13 4.27
CA THR A 319 19.20 17.29 4.79
C THR A 319 18.40 18.33 3.99
N ASP A 320 18.59 18.39 2.67
CA ASP A 320 17.80 19.27 1.83
C ASP A 320 16.50 18.54 1.51
N THR A 321 15.38 19.11 1.97
CA THR A 321 14.04 18.67 1.61
C THR A 321 13.96 18.43 0.11
N VAL A 322 13.42 17.28 -0.28
CA VAL A 322 13.12 16.91 -1.67
C VAL A 322 12.11 17.93 -2.21
N GLN A 323 12.59 19.06 -2.70
CA GLN A 323 11.90 19.77 -3.77
C GLN A 323 12.33 19.03 -5.01
N GLU A 324 11.35 18.44 -5.71
CA GLU A 324 11.56 17.94 -7.07
C GLU A 324 12.38 18.99 -7.82
N ALA A 325 13.55 18.57 -8.32
CA ALA A 325 14.29 19.41 -9.22
C ALA A 325 13.39 19.57 -10.45
N ALA A 326 12.74 20.73 -10.52
CA ALA A 326 12.02 21.22 -11.68
C ALA A 326 12.83 20.89 -12.94
N ASP A 327 12.20 20.15 -13.85
CA ASP A 327 12.74 19.89 -15.19
C ASP A 327 13.15 21.25 -15.80
N PRO A 328 14.36 21.41 -16.37
CA PRO A 328 14.94 22.74 -16.68
C PRO A 328 14.24 23.51 -17.83
N GLY A 329 13.02 23.13 -18.18
CA GLY A 329 12.13 23.81 -19.12
C GLY A 329 10.76 24.17 -18.54
N GLN A 330 10.54 24.09 -17.21
CA GLN A 330 9.26 24.43 -16.57
C GLN A 330 8.97 25.94 -16.57
N PRO A 331 7.92 26.44 -17.26
CA PRO A 331 7.35 27.73 -16.96
C PRO A 331 6.55 27.61 -15.65
N LYS A 332 6.98 28.33 -14.60
CA LYS A 332 6.31 28.34 -13.27
C LYS A 332 4.94 29.04 -13.24
N GLU A 333 4.43 29.46 -14.40
CA GLU A 333 3.20 30.22 -14.51
C GLU A 333 2.31 29.60 -15.59
N LEU A 334 1.02 29.43 -15.27
CA LEU A 334 -0.02 29.17 -16.26
C LEU A 334 0.00 30.30 -17.28
N THR A 335 0.61 30.08 -18.45
CA THR A 335 0.57 31.05 -19.54
C THR A 335 -0.86 31.11 -20.10
N GLN A 336 -1.27 32.28 -20.62
CA GLN A 336 -2.57 32.42 -21.29
C GLN A 336 -2.75 31.40 -22.42
N ASP A 337 -1.65 31.01 -23.08
CA ASP A 337 -1.64 30.00 -24.15
C ASP A 337 -1.98 28.60 -23.62
N LEU A 338 -1.46 28.21 -22.45
CA LEU A 338 -1.76 26.93 -21.79
C LEU A 338 -3.27 26.80 -21.49
N ALA A 339 -3.84 27.85 -20.92
CA ALA A 339 -5.25 27.88 -20.55
C ALA A 339 -6.16 27.81 -21.79
N GLN A 340 -5.79 28.49 -22.88
CA GLN A 340 -6.53 28.44 -24.14
C GLN A 340 -6.48 27.05 -24.78
N ASP A 341 -5.30 26.41 -24.82
CA ASP A 341 -5.15 25.06 -25.36
C ASP A 341 -5.98 24.03 -24.59
N LEU A 342 -5.92 24.07 -23.25
CA LEU A 342 -6.70 23.18 -22.38
C LEU A 342 -8.21 23.38 -22.55
N ALA A 343 -8.67 24.63 -22.66
CA ALA A 343 -10.07 24.94 -22.93
C ALA A 343 -10.53 24.41 -24.30
N ARG A 344 -9.70 24.58 -25.34
CA ARG A 344 -9.96 24.04 -26.69
C ARG A 344 -10.03 22.51 -26.66
N TRP A 345 -9.04 21.84 -26.08
CA TRP A 345 -9.03 20.38 -26.01
C TRP A 345 -10.17 19.82 -25.19
N ARG A 346 -10.61 20.49 -24.12
CA ARG A 346 -11.82 20.11 -23.40
C ARG A 346 -13.06 20.15 -24.29
N GLN A 347 -13.20 21.13 -25.17
CA GLN A 347 -14.32 21.18 -26.12
C GLN A 347 -14.22 20.11 -27.22
N GLU A 348 -13.02 19.84 -27.73
CA GLU A 348 -12.77 18.83 -28.76
C GLU A 348 -12.93 17.39 -28.24
N LEU A 349 -12.54 17.15 -26.99
CA LEU A 349 -12.53 15.83 -26.35
C LEU A 349 -13.77 15.57 -25.48
N GLY A 350 -14.44 16.63 -25.00
CA GLY A 350 -15.58 16.58 -24.08
C GLY A 350 -16.93 16.23 -24.71
N GLY A 351 -16.93 15.63 -25.90
CA GLY A 351 -18.13 15.20 -26.62
C GLY A 351 -18.74 13.91 -26.06
N GLY A 352 -19.18 13.92 -24.80
CA GLY A 352 -20.02 12.88 -24.19
C GLY A 352 -19.67 12.59 -22.73
N MET A 353 -20.63 12.81 -21.81
CA MET A 353 -20.53 12.37 -20.41
C MET A 353 -20.10 10.89 -20.34
N GLY A 354 -18.94 10.63 -19.74
CA GLY A 354 -18.47 9.27 -19.37
C GLY A 354 -17.50 8.57 -20.33
N ALA A 355 -17.04 9.20 -21.41
CA ALA A 355 -16.05 8.61 -22.31
C ALA A 355 -14.60 8.93 -21.88
N ARG A 356 -13.93 8.00 -21.18
CA ARG A 356 -12.50 8.12 -20.84
C ARG A 356 -11.64 8.22 -22.10
N VAL A 357 -10.94 9.35 -22.25
CA VAL A 357 -10.12 9.67 -23.43
C VAL A 357 -8.82 8.86 -23.44
N MET A 358 -8.25 8.60 -22.27
CA MET A 358 -7.07 7.75 -22.10
C MET A 358 -7.42 6.53 -21.24
N GLU A 359 -6.71 5.43 -21.43
CA GLU A 359 -6.81 4.23 -20.60
C GLU A 359 -5.63 4.18 -19.62
N PRO A 360 -5.85 4.40 -18.30
CA PRO A 360 -4.78 4.30 -17.32
C PRO A 360 -4.35 2.84 -17.14
N ILE A 361 -3.07 2.55 -17.41
CA ILE A 361 -2.53 1.20 -17.33
C ILE A 361 -1.99 0.97 -15.92
N HIS A 362 -2.66 0.12 -15.15
CA HIS A 362 -2.21 -0.28 -13.83
C HIS A 362 -1.25 -1.45 -13.95
N PHE A 363 -0.11 -1.38 -13.25
CA PHE A 363 0.90 -2.43 -13.32
C PHE A 363 0.34 -3.79 -12.84
N GLU A 364 0.45 -4.79 -13.70
CA GLU A 364 0.17 -6.20 -13.39
C GLU A 364 1.39 -7.05 -13.76
N LYS A 365 1.96 -7.75 -12.78
CA LYS A 365 3.17 -8.58 -12.92
C LYS A 365 2.95 -9.83 -13.79
N ASP A 366 1.68 -10.25 -13.93
CA ASP A 366 1.28 -11.40 -14.73
C ASP A 366 0.93 -11.02 -16.18
N ASP A 367 1.02 -9.74 -16.54
CA ASP A 367 0.96 -9.26 -17.93
C ASP A 367 2.38 -9.16 -18.51
N ASP A 368 2.61 -9.89 -19.61
CA ASP A 368 3.92 -9.94 -20.26
C ASP A 368 4.35 -8.58 -20.83
N ALA A 369 3.42 -7.76 -21.34
CA ALA A 369 3.75 -6.46 -21.92
C ALA A 369 4.23 -5.45 -20.85
N HIS A 370 3.66 -5.52 -19.65
CA HIS A 370 4.12 -4.71 -18.52
C HIS A 370 5.53 -5.12 -18.12
N MET A 371 5.78 -6.43 -17.97
CA MET A 371 7.08 -6.95 -17.57
C MET A 371 8.17 -6.71 -18.62
N ASP A 372 7.84 -6.78 -19.92
CA ASP A 372 8.74 -6.45 -21.02
C ASP A 372 9.29 -5.02 -20.88
N PHE A 373 8.42 -4.05 -20.60
CA PHE A 373 8.84 -2.66 -20.36
C PHE A 373 9.72 -2.54 -19.13
N ILE A 374 9.30 -3.08 -17.98
CA ILE A 374 10.04 -2.97 -16.73
C ILE A 374 11.45 -3.55 -16.87
N MET A 375 11.57 -4.75 -17.44
CA MET A 375 12.86 -5.42 -17.63
C MET A 375 13.75 -4.63 -18.59
N ALA A 376 13.23 -4.20 -19.75
CA ALA A 376 14.01 -3.45 -20.73
C ALA A 376 14.47 -2.10 -20.16
N ALA A 377 13.55 -1.37 -19.50
CA ALA A 377 13.84 -0.08 -18.91
C ALA A 377 14.89 -0.16 -17.80
N SER A 378 14.77 -1.17 -16.93
CA SER A 378 15.70 -1.43 -15.83
C SER A 378 17.08 -1.86 -16.34
N ASN A 379 17.14 -2.74 -17.33
CA ASN A 379 18.42 -3.27 -17.82
C ASN A 379 19.22 -2.21 -18.60
N LEU A 380 18.56 -1.31 -19.34
CA LEU A 380 19.23 -0.15 -19.94
C LEU A 380 19.82 0.78 -18.88
N ARG A 381 19.08 1.04 -17.81
CA ARG A 381 19.60 1.83 -16.68
C ARG A 381 20.71 1.09 -15.94
N ALA A 382 20.62 -0.23 -15.80
CA ALA A 382 21.69 -1.02 -15.22
C ALA A 382 22.98 -0.90 -16.05
N GLU A 383 22.86 -0.91 -17.38
CA GLU A 383 23.98 -0.68 -18.30
C GLU A 383 24.61 0.71 -18.09
N ASN A 384 23.82 1.79 -17.95
CA ASN A 384 24.37 3.12 -17.67
C ASN A 384 25.33 3.14 -16.48
N TYR A 385 25.06 2.36 -15.43
CA TYR A 385 25.81 2.37 -14.17
C TYR A 385 26.74 1.16 -14.00
N GLY A 386 26.89 0.32 -15.03
CA GLY A 386 27.69 -0.91 -14.95
C GLY A 386 27.18 -1.91 -13.90
N ILE A 387 25.86 -1.98 -13.72
CA ILE A 387 25.16 -2.94 -12.85
C ILE A 387 24.84 -4.19 -13.69
N PRO A 388 25.06 -5.42 -13.16
CA PRO A 388 24.67 -6.64 -13.87
C PRO A 388 23.16 -6.67 -14.18
N PRO A 389 22.75 -7.00 -15.42
CA PRO A 389 21.33 -7.05 -15.77
C PRO A 389 20.60 -8.21 -15.09
N ALA A 390 19.28 -8.07 -14.92
CA ALA A 390 18.42 -9.16 -14.48
C ALA A 390 17.75 -9.86 -15.68
N ASP A 391 17.51 -11.16 -15.51
CA ASP A 391 16.64 -11.90 -16.41
C ASP A 391 15.16 -11.66 -16.09
N TRP A 392 14.28 -12.10 -17.01
CA TRP A 392 12.84 -11.87 -16.92
C TRP A 392 12.24 -12.38 -15.61
N LEU A 393 12.65 -13.56 -15.14
CA LEU A 393 12.12 -14.16 -13.92
C LEU A 393 12.54 -13.38 -12.67
N THR A 394 13.81 -12.94 -12.62
CA THR A 394 14.35 -12.13 -11.54
C THR A 394 13.68 -10.76 -11.51
N SER A 395 13.53 -10.11 -12.68
CA SER A 395 12.81 -8.85 -12.82
C SER A 395 11.36 -8.99 -12.36
N LYS A 396 10.65 -10.03 -12.79
CA LYS A 396 9.26 -10.28 -12.38
C LYS A 396 9.13 -10.52 -10.88
N ARG A 397 10.07 -11.27 -10.27
CA ARG A 397 10.08 -11.50 -8.83
C ARG A 397 10.24 -10.20 -8.03
N ILE A 398 11.22 -9.39 -8.40
CA ILE A 398 11.56 -8.16 -7.67
C ILE A 398 10.52 -7.07 -7.94
N ALA A 399 10.25 -6.76 -9.22
CA ALA A 399 9.31 -5.70 -9.58
C ALA A 399 7.88 -6.05 -9.17
N GLY A 400 7.48 -7.32 -9.25
CA GLY A 400 6.18 -7.80 -8.81
C GLY A 400 6.05 -8.01 -7.30
N ARG A 401 7.11 -7.75 -6.52
CA ARG A 401 7.20 -8.05 -5.07
C ARG A 401 6.67 -9.46 -4.74
N ILE A 402 7.05 -10.44 -5.56
CA ILE A 402 6.53 -11.81 -5.45
C ILE A 402 7.13 -12.47 -4.21
N VAL A 403 6.29 -12.69 -3.21
CA VAL A 403 6.62 -13.52 -2.05
C VAL A 403 6.70 -14.98 -2.51
N PRO A 404 7.87 -15.64 -2.42
CA PRO A 404 7.97 -17.05 -2.76
C PRO A 404 7.02 -17.88 -1.90
N ALA A 405 6.33 -18.84 -2.51
CA ALA A 405 5.39 -19.71 -1.78
C ALA A 405 5.40 -21.12 -2.36
N ILE A 406 5.31 -22.12 -1.48
CA ILE A 406 5.24 -23.54 -1.87
C ILE A 406 4.20 -24.25 -1.00
N VAL A 407 3.42 -25.14 -1.64
CA VAL A 407 2.30 -25.84 -1.00
C VAL A 407 2.71 -26.66 0.23
N THR A 408 3.94 -27.15 0.27
CA THR A 408 4.48 -27.94 1.40
C THR A 408 4.56 -27.10 2.67
N THR A 409 5.11 -25.88 2.59
CA THR A 409 5.18 -24.93 3.69
C THR A 409 3.77 -24.50 4.11
N THR A 410 2.90 -24.14 3.15
CA THR A 410 1.52 -23.74 3.42
C THR A 410 0.74 -24.84 4.15
N ALA A 411 0.87 -26.10 3.73
CA ALA A 411 0.22 -27.23 4.38
C ALA A 411 0.77 -27.50 5.79
N ALA A 412 2.08 -27.37 5.99
CA ALA A 412 2.72 -27.53 7.29
C ALA A 412 2.24 -26.45 8.29
N VAL A 413 2.23 -25.18 7.86
CA VAL A 413 1.73 -24.05 8.65
C VAL A 413 0.25 -24.22 8.98
N ALA A 414 -0.60 -24.55 7.99
CA ALA A 414 -2.02 -24.77 8.23
C ALA A 414 -2.28 -25.91 9.24
N GLY A 415 -1.47 -26.98 9.18
CA GLY A 415 -1.50 -28.06 10.16
C GLY A 415 -1.16 -27.59 11.58
N LEU A 416 -0.11 -26.77 11.73
CA LEU A 416 0.28 -26.18 13.01
C LEU A 416 -0.79 -25.23 13.56
N VAL A 417 -1.40 -24.39 12.71
CA VAL A 417 -2.54 -23.54 13.09
C VAL A 417 -3.70 -24.39 13.62
N CYS A 418 -4.04 -25.48 12.94
CA CYS A 418 -5.11 -26.38 13.41
C CYS A 418 -4.82 -26.99 14.80
N LEU A 419 -3.55 -27.19 15.17
CA LEU A 419 -3.20 -27.63 16.52
C LEU A 419 -3.49 -26.56 17.57
N GLU A 420 -3.32 -25.27 17.24
CA GLU A 420 -3.68 -24.17 18.13
C GLU A 420 -5.20 -23.95 18.17
N VAL A 421 -5.92 -24.20 17.06
CA VAL A 421 -7.40 -24.18 17.02
C VAL A 421 -8.02 -25.12 18.07
N TYR A 422 -7.50 -26.34 18.24
CA TYR A 422 -8.01 -27.25 19.27
C TYR A 422 -7.95 -26.64 20.68
N LYS A 423 -6.90 -25.86 20.97
CA LYS A 423 -6.71 -25.23 22.28
C LYS A 423 -7.68 -24.08 22.51
N LEU A 424 -7.97 -23.31 21.45
CA LEU A 424 -9.01 -22.29 21.48
C LEU A 424 -10.40 -22.90 21.68
N VAL A 425 -10.73 -23.97 20.97
CA VAL A 425 -12.01 -24.69 21.10
C VAL A 425 -12.17 -25.28 22.51
N TRP A 426 -11.09 -25.80 23.11
CA TRP A 426 -11.08 -26.23 24.52
C TRP A 426 -11.06 -25.08 25.52
N ARG A 427 -10.98 -23.83 25.05
CA ARG A 427 -10.88 -22.62 25.87
C ARG A 427 -9.73 -22.72 26.89
N CYS A 428 -8.56 -23.25 26.48
CA CYS A 428 -7.42 -23.35 27.39
C CYS A 428 -6.99 -21.95 27.85
N GLN A 429 -6.98 -21.73 29.16
CA GLN A 429 -6.57 -20.48 29.82
C GLN A 429 -5.15 -20.55 30.41
N VAL A 430 -4.32 -21.50 29.95
CA VAL A 430 -2.95 -21.70 30.43
C VAL A 430 -2.00 -21.31 29.32
N LEU A 431 -1.12 -20.33 29.56
CA LEU A 431 -0.15 -19.83 28.57
C LEU A 431 0.69 -20.96 27.96
N SER A 432 1.17 -21.87 28.81
CA SER A 432 1.99 -23.02 28.41
C SER A 432 1.25 -24.08 27.58
N CYS A 433 -0.07 -23.94 27.34
CA CYS A 433 -0.77 -24.70 26.31
C CYS A 433 -0.31 -24.28 24.90
N TYR A 434 -0.11 -22.99 24.66
CA TYR A 434 0.04 -22.41 23.32
C TYR A 434 1.48 -22.44 22.84
N ARG A 435 1.71 -22.42 21.53
CA ARG A 435 3.06 -22.38 20.96
C ARG A 435 3.15 -21.39 19.81
N VAL A 436 4.08 -20.45 19.91
CA VAL A 436 4.64 -19.79 18.74
C VAL A 436 5.47 -20.83 18.00
N SER A 437 5.17 -21.06 16.73
CA SER A 437 5.86 -22.08 15.93
C SER A 437 6.50 -21.45 14.71
N THR A 438 7.80 -21.64 14.55
CA THR A 438 8.56 -21.24 13.36
C THR A 438 9.15 -22.48 12.73
N LEU A 439 8.96 -22.66 11.42
CA LEU A 439 9.48 -23.80 10.68
C LEU A 439 10.34 -23.35 9.51
N PHE A 440 11.40 -24.09 9.24
CA PHE A 440 12.30 -23.93 8.10
C PHE A 440 12.45 -25.28 7.42
N LEU A 441 11.66 -25.54 6.37
CA LEU A 441 11.68 -26.83 5.68
C LEU A 441 13.01 -27.09 4.96
N SER A 442 13.71 -26.04 4.52
CA SER A 442 15.05 -26.12 3.92
C SER A 442 16.09 -26.68 4.89
N GLU A 443 15.90 -26.44 6.19
CA GLU A 443 16.79 -26.86 7.27
C GLU A 443 16.22 -28.05 8.06
N CYS A 444 15.01 -28.52 7.70
CA CYS A 444 14.25 -29.50 8.47
C CYS A 444 14.08 -29.12 9.95
N LEU A 445 13.95 -27.82 10.23
CA LEU A 445 13.88 -27.28 11.59
C LEU A 445 12.44 -26.84 11.92
N LEU A 446 11.98 -27.22 13.12
CA LEU A 446 10.73 -26.73 13.73
C LEU A 446 11.04 -26.25 15.14
N LEU A 447 10.94 -24.94 15.36
CA LEU A 447 11.07 -24.30 16.65
C LEU A 447 9.67 -24.04 17.21
N ARG A 448 9.45 -24.45 18.46
CA ARG A 448 8.19 -24.17 19.16
C ARG A 448 8.49 -23.61 20.54
N VAL A 449 8.08 -22.38 20.76
CA VAL A 449 8.35 -21.64 21.99
C VAL A 449 7.03 -21.27 22.65
N GLU A 450 7.01 -21.21 23.97
CA GLU A 450 5.88 -20.66 24.71
C GLU A 450 5.69 -19.17 24.33
N PRO A 451 4.47 -18.71 24.04
CA PRO A 451 4.22 -17.29 23.78
C PRO A 451 4.57 -16.41 24.98
N GLU A 452 4.95 -15.16 24.72
CA GLU A 452 5.19 -14.17 25.77
C GLU A 452 3.87 -13.71 26.40
N GLN A 453 3.92 -13.32 27.68
CA GLN A 453 2.84 -12.61 28.34
C GLN A 453 2.77 -11.16 27.84
N PRO A 454 1.58 -10.53 27.86
CA PRO A 454 1.46 -9.12 27.51
C PRO A 454 2.28 -8.25 28.48
N PRO A 455 2.97 -7.21 27.98
CA PRO A 455 3.64 -6.26 28.86
C PRO A 455 2.61 -5.59 29.76
N THR A 456 3.01 -5.36 31.02
CA THR A 456 2.19 -4.64 31.98
C THR A 456 2.79 -3.29 32.32
N TYR A 457 1.91 -2.35 32.68
CA TYR A 457 2.27 -1.02 33.15
C TYR A 457 1.41 -0.63 34.35
N TRP A 458 1.94 0.25 35.20
CA TRP A 458 1.25 0.72 36.39
C TRP A 458 0.60 2.07 36.10
N TYR A 459 -0.72 2.14 36.27
CA TYR A 459 -1.46 3.39 36.14
C TYR A 459 -2.39 3.57 37.34
N ARG A 460 -2.19 4.69 38.07
CA ARG A 460 -2.99 5.12 39.23
C ARG A 460 -3.26 4.03 40.27
N GLY A 461 -2.22 3.26 40.61
CA GLY A 461 -2.25 2.25 41.67
C GLY A 461 -2.83 0.89 41.26
N LYS A 462 -3.08 0.68 39.96
CA LYS A 462 -3.49 -0.60 39.39
C LYS A 462 -2.52 -0.99 38.27
N GLU A 463 -2.28 -2.29 38.13
CA GLU A 463 -1.54 -2.86 36.99
C GLU A 463 -2.50 -3.08 35.80
N TRP A 464 -2.01 -2.74 34.61
CA TRP A 464 -2.75 -2.80 33.34
C TRP A 464 -1.91 -3.50 32.28
N SER A 465 -2.59 -4.09 31.30
CA SER A 465 -2.01 -4.66 30.10
C SER A 465 -2.74 -4.14 28.86
N CYS A 466 -2.27 -4.51 27.66
CA CYS A 466 -2.96 -4.22 26.40
C CYS A 466 -4.37 -4.84 26.29
N TRP A 467 -4.74 -5.78 27.17
CA TRP A 467 -6.07 -6.41 27.19
C TRP A 467 -7.05 -5.75 28.16
N ASP A 468 -6.53 -4.91 29.05
CA ASP A 468 -7.30 -4.19 30.05
C ASP A 468 -7.84 -2.89 29.46
N ARG A 469 -9.05 -2.53 29.88
CA ARG A 469 -9.69 -1.26 29.53
C ARG A 469 -10.73 -0.92 30.57
N LEU A 470 -11.11 0.34 30.62
CA LEU A 470 -12.28 0.78 31.36
C LEU A 470 -13.51 0.60 30.49
N GLU A 471 -14.60 0.15 31.09
CA GLU A 471 -15.86 -0.03 30.39
C GLU A 471 -16.96 0.71 31.14
N VAL A 472 -17.68 1.58 30.45
CA VAL A 472 -18.83 2.31 31.00
C VAL A 472 -20.01 2.19 30.05
N ARG A 473 -21.19 1.90 30.60
CA ARG A 473 -22.44 2.11 29.85
C ARG A 473 -22.71 3.60 29.84
N ALA A 474 -22.52 4.22 28.68
CA ALA A 474 -22.62 5.66 28.48
C ALA A 474 -24.08 6.12 28.37
N VAL A 475 -24.89 5.74 29.36
CA VAL A 475 -26.31 6.07 29.46
C VAL A 475 -26.52 6.99 30.67
N GLY A 476 -26.97 8.21 30.40
CA GLY A 476 -27.30 9.23 31.38
C GLY A 476 -28.52 8.86 32.22
N ALA A 477 -28.78 9.66 33.25
CA ALA A 477 -29.89 9.42 34.19
C ALA A 477 -31.28 9.48 33.51
N ASP A 478 -31.38 10.16 32.38
CA ASP A 478 -32.57 10.30 31.54
C ASP A 478 -32.76 9.16 30.52
N GLY A 479 -31.86 8.18 30.52
CA GLY A 479 -31.85 7.07 29.55
C GLY A 479 -31.31 7.46 28.17
N GLN A 480 -30.78 8.68 28.01
CA GLN A 480 -30.10 9.12 26.80
C GLN A 480 -28.59 8.87 26.89
N GLU A 481 -27.88 9.15 25.81
CA GLU A 481 -26.42 9.11 25.80
C GLU A 481 -25.82 10.12 26.80
N MET A 482 -24.79 9.69 27.54
CA MET A 482 -24.03 10.56 28.45
C MET A 482 -23.41 11.76 27.72
N THR A 483 -23.41 12.89 28.39
CA THR A 483 -22.60 14.07 28.03
C THR A 483 -21.14 13.89 28.45
N VAL A 484 -20.26 14.72 27.88
CA VAL A 484 -18.86 14.82 28.32
C VAL A 484 -18.78 15.10 29.83
N GLN A 485 -19.60 16.01 30.36
CA GLN A 485 -19.63 16.32 31.79
C GLN A 485 -19.97 15.09 32.65
N GLU A 486 -21.00 14.34 32.29
CA GLU A 486 -21.41 13.15 33.04
C GLU A 486 -20.31 12.07 33.02
N LEU A 487 -19.56 11.94 31.92
CA LEU A 487 -18.44 11.01 31.84
C LEU A 487 -17.27 11.45 32.75
N LEU A 488 -16.95 12.74 32.77
CA LEU A 488 -15.94 13.31 33.66
C LEU A 488 -16.33 13.09 35.13
N ASP A 489 -17.60 13.32 35.47
CA ASP A 489 -18.14 13.10 36.81
C ASP A 489 -18.12 11.62 37.19
N TRP A 490 -18.41 10.72 36.25
CA TRP A 490 -18.30 9.28 36.45
C TRP A 490 -16.85 8.86 36.77
N LEU A 491 -15.86 9.30 35.99
CA LEU A 491 -14.44 9.03 36.24
C LEU A 491 -13.98 9.57 37.59
N GLN A 492 -14.42 10.77 37.96
CA GLN A 492 -14.10 11.37 39.24
C GLN A 492 -14.76 10.64 40.41
N ARG A 493 -16.00 10.16 40.25
CA ARG A 493 -16.77 9.50 41.31
C ARG A 493 -16.36 8.04 41.54
N GLU A 494 -16.17 7.27 40.47
CA GLU A 494 -15.82 5.85 40.55
C GLU A 494 -14.33 5.62 40.82
N HIS A 495 -13.47 6.44 40.20
CA HIS A 495 -12.03 6.22 40.22
C HIS A 495 -11.26 7.31 40.97
N GLY A 496 -11.91 8.42 41.33
CA GLY A 496 -11.23 9.56 41.96
C GLY A 496 -10.37 10.37 40.97
N TRP A 497 -10.56 10.17 39.66
CA TRP A 497 -9.68 10.72 38.64
C TRP A 497 -10.19 12.03 38.06
N THR A 498 -9.35 13.07 38.16
CA THR A 498 -9.63 14.37 37.55
C THR A 498 -9.03 14.41 36.15
N VAL A 499 -9.86 14.25 35.13
CA VAL A 499 -9.45 14.29 33.73
C VAL A 499 -9.11 15.72 33.30
N SER A 500 -7.98 15.87 32.62
CA SER A 500 -7.49 17.11 32.04
C SER A 500 -7.73 17.19 30.53
N LYS A 501 -7.66 16.06 29.81
CA LYS A 501 -8.00 15.98 28.38
C LYS A 501 -8.81 14.73 28.09
N LEU A 502 -9.73 14.82 27.13
CA LEU A 502 -10.52 13.71 26.60
C LEU A 502 -10.53 13.78 25.07
N LEU A 503 -10.17 12.68 24.41
CA LEU A 503 -10.06 12.59 22.95
C LEU A 503 -10.83 11.39 22.42
N ARG A 504 -11.35 11.55 21.19
CA ARG A 504 -11.91 10.50 20.35
C ARG A 504 -11.10 10.42 19.07
N GLY A 505 -10.23 9.43 18.94
CA GLY A 505 -9.21 9.42 17.89
C GLY A 505 -8.37 10.69 17.96
N THR A 506 -8.34 11.47 16.87
CA THR A 506 -7.64 12.77 16.81
C THR A 506 -8.51 13.96 17.24
N THR A 507 -9.80 13.75 17.53
CA THR A 507 -10.73 14.81 17.89
C THR A 507 -10.68 15.08 19.39
N MET A 508 -10.42 16.33 19.80
CA MET A 508 -10.49 16.75 21.20
C MET A 508 -11.95 16.96 21.62
N LEU A 509 -12.41 16.21 22.62
CA LEU A 509 -13.74 16.37 23.21
C LEU A 509 -13.72 17.31 24.42
N TYR A 510 -12.61 17.37 25.16
CA TYR A 510 -12.44 18.24 26.31
C TYR A 510 -10.97 18.55 26.57
N ASP A 511 -10.64 19.82 26.81
CA ASP A 511 -9.33 20.24 27.33
C ASP A 511 -9.52 21.24 28.49
N ALA A 512 -8.98 20.89 29.66
CA ALA A 512 -9.03 21.74 30.85
C ALA A 512 -8.22 23.05 30.70
N LYS A 513 -7.42 23.20 29.63
CA LYS A 513 -6.68 24.43 29.30
C LYS A 513 -7.46 25.41 28.42
N ASP A 514 -8.57 24.99 27.83
CA ASP A 514 -9.40 25.86 26.99
C ASP A 514 -10.08 26.95 27.83
N ASP A 515 -10.58 28.01 27.19
CA ASP A 515 -11.29 29.07 27.89
C ASP A 515 -12.65 28.58 28.46
N ALA A 516 -13.19 29.32 29.42
CA ALA A 516 -14.39 28.92 30.15
C ALA A 516 -15.64 28.77 29.25
N GLU A 517 -15.74 29.54 28.16
CA GLU A 517 -16.86 29.44 27.24
C GLU A 517 -16.75 28.15 26.40
N THR A 518 -15.55 27.85 25.90
CA THR A 518 -15.26 26.62 25.15
C THR A 518 -15.48 25.38 26.02
N GLN A 519 -14.99 25.38 27.26
CA GLN A 519 -15.21 24.26 28.19
C GLN A 519 -16.70 24.04 28.49
N ALA A 520 -17.48 25.11 28.67
CA ALA A 520 -18.92 25.00 28.90
C ALA A 520 -19.64 24.38 27.70
N ARG A 521 -19.22 24.70 26.47
CA ARG A 521 -19.76 24.07 25.25
C ARG A 521 -19.38 22.60 25.16
N GLN A 522 -18.11 22.26 25.36
CA GLN A 522 -17.59 20.88 25.33
C GLN A 522 -18.32 19.98 26.33
N ARG A 523 -18.50 20.44 27.57
CA ARG A 523 -19.12 19.68 28.67
C ARG A 523 -20.55 19.21 28.40
N VAL A 524 -21.31 19.97 27.61
CA VAL A 524 -22.73 19.67 27.32
C VAL A 524 -22.89 18.79 26.06
N GLN A 525 -21.83 18.63 25.27
CA GLN A 525 -21.86 17.77 24.07
C GLN A 525 -22.03 16.30 24.46
N LYS A 526 -22.70 15.55 23.60
CA LYS A 526 -22.75 14.08 23.66
C LYS A 526 -21.42 13.50 23.18
N LEU A 527 -21.09 12.30 23.64
CA LEU A 527 -19.82 11.65 23.27
C LEU A 527 -19.74 11.32 21.77
N SER A 528 -20.89 11.11 21.12
CA SER A 528 -21.03 10.81 19.68
C SER A 528 -21.18 12.05 18.79
N ASP A 529 -21.24 13.25 19.36
CA ASP A 529 -21.42 14.49 18.57
C ASP A 529 -20.27 14.66 17.57
N GLY A 530 -20.61 15.10 16.35
CA GLY A 530 -19.66 15.29 15.26
C GLY A 530 -19.21 14.02 14.54
N MET A 531 -19.80 12.85 14.82
CA MET A 531 -19.60 11.64 14.00
C MET A 531 -20.59 11.62 12.84
N GLU A 532 -20.12 11.19 11.66
CA GLU A 532 -21.02 10.83 10.56
C GLU A 532 -21.88 9.63 10.97
N ARG A 533 -23.18 9.68 10.71
CA ARG A 533 -24.14 8.62 11.06
C ARG A 533 -23.98 7.39 10.15
N GLY A 534 -22.79 6.79 10.12
CA GLY A 534 -22.50 5.53 9.46
C GLY A 534 -22.78 4.37 10.42
N GLY A 535 -23.99 3.79 10.34
CA GLY A 535 -24.37 2.60 11.11
C GLY A 535 -24.64 2.84 12.61
N ALA A 536 -25.26 1.85 13.25
CA ALA A 536 -25.59 1.87 14.68
C ALA A 536 -24.31 1.73 15.53
N LEU A 537 -23.58 2.85 15.71
CA LEU A 537 -22.44 2.92 16.61
C LEU A 537 -22.90 2.62 18.04
N ARG A 538 -22.58 1.41 18.53
CA ARG A 538 -22.89 0.96 19.90
C ARG A 538 -21.73 1.16 20.88
N GLN A 539 -20.53 1.35 20.38
CA GLN A 539 -19.31 1.40 21.19
C GLN A 539 -18.38 2.51 20.70
N LEU A 540 -17.89 3.31 21.63
CA LEU A 540 -16.99 4.42 21.40
C LEU A 540 -15.75 4.26 22.27
N GLU A 541 -14.58 4.31 21.66
CA GLU A 541 -13.31 4.26 22.40
C GLU A 541 -12.76 5.67 22.55
N LEU A 542 -12.43 6.03 23.78
CA LEU A 542 -11.95 7.33 24.18
C LEU A 542 -10.57 7.20 24.83
N GLN A 543 -9.73 8.19 24.56
CA GLN A 543 -8.47 8.40 25.25
C GLN A 543 -8.62 9.56 26.22
N TYR A 544 -7.97 9.48 27.37
CA TYR A 544 -8.03 10.54 28.37
C TYR A 544 -6.66 10.72 29.02
N LEU A 545 -6.42 11.93 29.55
CA LEU A 545 -5.23 12.24 30.35
C LEU A 545 -5.69 12.85 31.66
N CYS A 546 -5.27 12.29 32.80
CA CYS A 546 -5.61 12.85 34.09
C CYS A 546 -4.62 13.92 34.55
N ARG A 547 -5.06 14.78 35.47
CA ARG A 547 -4.23 15.84 36.03
C ARG A 547 -3.03 15.23 36.76
N GLY A 548 -1.83 15.68 36.40
CA GLY A 548 -0.57 15.22 36.97
C GLY A 548 0.09 14.07 36.21
N ASP A 549 -0.58 13.52 35.20
CA ASP A 549 0.02 12.53 34.31
C ASP A 549 1.04 13.26 33.41
N THR A 550 2.26 12.74 33.30
CA THR A 550 3.11 12.94 32.11
C THR A 550 2.49 12.14 30.96
N GLU A 551 2.87 12.34 29.69
CA GLU A 551 2.29 11.65 28.51
C GLU A 551 2.53 10.11 28.53
N GLU A 552 2.03 9.42 29.54
CA GLU A 552 2.04 7.97 29.73
C GLU A 552 0.80 7.36 29.07
N GLU A 553 0.92 6.11 28.64
CA GLU A 553 -0.18 5.31 28.09
C GLU A 553 -1.27 5.12 29.15
N CYS A 554 -2.28 6.00 29.13
CA CYS A 554 -3.49 5.81 29.90
C CYS A 554 -4.27 4.61 29.32
N PRO A 555 -4.89 3.77 30.16
CA PRO A 555 -5.65 2.65 29.65
C PRO A 555 -6.87 3.15 28.86
N PRO A 556 -7.26 2.45 27.78
CA PRO A 556 -8.36 2.89 26.93
C PRO A 556 -9.69 2.85 27.70
N LEU A 557 -10.59 3.78 27.35
CA LEU A 557 -11.94 3.88 27.89
C LEU A 557 -12.96 3.53 26.81
N LEU A 558 -13.70 2.43 27.00
CA LEU A 558 -14.77 1.98 26.14
C LEU A 558 -16.13 2.43 26.69
N CYS A 559 -16.80 3.30 25.94
CA CYS A 559 -18.15 3.79 26.21
C CYS A 559 -19.16 3.00 25.36
N ILE A 560 -20.05 2.25 26.02
CA ILE A 560 -21.15 1.53 25.38
C ILE A 560 -22.35 2.48 25.31
N LEU A 561 -22.67 2.96 24.11
CA LEU A 561 -23.76 3.88 23.84
C LEU A 561 -25.13 3.18 23.96
N PRO A 562 -26.23 3.91 24.28
CA PRO A 562 -27.57 3.36 24.47
C PRO A 562 -28.18 2.64 23.26
#